data_AF-A0A4Y9KTH7-F1
#
_entry.id   AF-A0A4Y9KTH7-F1
#
_cell.length_a   1.000
_cell.length_b   1.000
_cell.length_c   1.000
_cell.angle_alpha   90.00
_cell.angle_beta   90.00
_cell.angle_gamma   90.00
#
_symmetry.space_group_name_H-M   'P 1'
#
loop_
_entity.id
_entity.type
_entity.pdbx_description
1 polymer ?
#
loop_
_entity_poly.entity_id
_entity_poly.type
_entity_poly.pdbx_seq_one_letter_code
_entity_poly.pdbx_strand_id
1 'polypeptide(L)' 'MGTRPVKARALIEVQRFTDFNAGNDPHDEHDFGSFDLAGETFFWKIDYYDALCQFGSEDPADPEKTTRVLTLMLAQEC' A
#
# COMPACT_ATOMS: atom_id res chain seq x y z
N MET A 1 21.62 -5.73 20.11
CA MET A 1 20.27 -5.83 19.50
C MET A 1 20.20 -4.75 18.43
N GLY A 2 20.44 -5.08 17.17
CA GLY A 2 20.54 -4.08 16.09
C GLY A 2 19.19 -3.44 15.79
N THR A 3 19.13 -2.12 15.66
CA THR A 3 17.94 -1.40 15.20
C THR A 3 17.64 -1.81 13.75
N ARG A 4 16.42 -2.26 13.48
CA ARG A 4 15.99 -2.57 12.10
C ARG A 4 15.99 -1.26 11.28
N PRO A 5 16.47 -1.28 10.02
CA PRO A 5 16.40 -0.11 9.14
C PRO A 5 14.96 0.40 8.98
N VAL A 6 14.79 1.71 8.77
CA VAL A 6 13.47 2.35 8.63
C VAL A 6 12.61 1.66 7.57
N LYS A 7 13.19 1.33 6.40
CA LYS A 7 12.49 0.63 5.31
C LYS A 7 11.89 -0.71 5.75
N ALA A 8 12.63 -1.50 6.53
CA ALA A 8 12.14 -2.79 7.02
C ALA A 8 11.02 -2.61 8.06
N ARG A 9 11.09 -1.55 8.88
CA ARG A 9 10.02 -1.21 9.82
C ARG A 9 8.76 -0.75 9.08
N ALA A 10 8.90 0.09 8.06
CA ALA A 10 7.78 0.56 7.25
C ALA A 10 7.04 -0.59 6.56
N LEU A 11 7.75 -1.57 6.00
CA LEU A 11 7.13 -2.79 5.45
C LEU A 11 6.37 -3.62 6.51
N ILE A 12 6.84 -3.63 7.76
CA ILE A 12 6.14 -4.31 8.86
C ILE A 12 4.87 -3.54 9.26
N GLU A 13 4.91 -2.20 9.27
CA GLU A 13 3.72 -1.39 9.54
C GLU A 13 2.65 -1.61 8.45
N VAL A 14 3.02 -1.64 7.16
CA VAL A 14 2.09 -1.99 6.06
C VAL A 14 1.46 -3.37 6.29
N GLN A 15 2.26 -4.39 6.61
CA GLN A 15 1.74 -5.75 6.87
C GLN A 15 0.79 -5.84 8.08
N ARG A 16 0.87 -4.89 9.02
CA ARG A 16 0.06 -4.86 10.25
C ARG A 16 -1.07 -3.84 10.19
N PHE A 17 -1.17 -3.11 9.08
CA PHE A 17 -2.13 -2.03 8.95
C PHE A 17 -3.56 -2.60 9.02
N THR A 18 -4.35 -2.03 9.93
CA THR A 18 -5.73 -2.43 10.19
C THR A 18 -6.63 -1.22 10.44
N ASP A 19 -6.09 0.00 10.37
CA ASP A 19 -6.81 1.25 10.64
C ASP A 19 -7.56 1.75 9.39
N PHE A 20 -8.34 0.85 8.79
CA PHE A 20 -9.21 1.16 7.67
C PHE A 20 -10.48 1.84 8.17
N ASN A 21 -10.86 2.93 7.51
CA ASN A 21 -11.99 3.77 7.86
C ASN A 21 -12.54 4.45 6.60
N ALA A 22 -13.70 5.09 6.71
CA ALA A 22 -14.37 5.72 5.56
C ALA A 22 -13.54 6.82 4.85
N GLY A 23 -12.47 7.33 5.46
CA GLY A 23 -11.58 8.33 4.88
C GLY A 23 -10.44 7.74 4.03
N ASN A 24 -9.94 6.54 4.34
CA ASN A 24 -8.86 5.89 3.60
C ASN A 24 -9.30 4.65 2.81
N ASP A 25 -10.48 4.12 3.10
CA ASP A 25 -11.03 2.93 2.46
C ASP A 25 -12.56 3.06 2.24
N PRO A 26 -13.00 3.97 1.35
CA PRO A 26 -14.42 4.21 1.10
C PRO A 26 -15.12 3.04 0.39
N HIS A 27 -14.35 2.11 -0.18
CA HIS A 27 -14.84 1.00 -1.01
C HIS A 27 -14.56 -0.39 -0.41
N ASP A 28 -13.97 -0.47 0.79
CA ASP A 28 -13.62 -1.74 1.47
C ASP A 28 -12.63 -2.59 0.65
N GLU A 29 -11.80 -1.92 -0.16
CA GLU A 29 -10.81 -2.54 -1.05
C GLU A 29 -9.48 -2.80 -0.32
N HIS A 30 -9.28 -2.16 0.83
CA HIS A 30 -8.09 -2.26 1.66
C HIS A 30 -6.79 -2.00 0.88
N ASP A 31 -6.82 -1.04 -0.03
CA ASP A 31 -5.76 -0.80 -1.02
C ASP A 31 -4.96 0.48 -0.75
N PHE A 32 -5.33 1.28 0.24
CA PHE A 32 -4.64 2.51 0.61
C PHE A 32 -4.58 2.71 2.13
N GLY A 33 -3.47 3.29 2.60
CA GLY A 33 -3.36 3.72 3.99
C GLY A 33 -2.15 4.59 4.27
N SER A 34 -2.08 5.12 5.49
CA SER A 34 -1.00 5.98 5.95
C SER A 34 -0.65 5.72 7.41
N PHE A 35 0.62 5.91 7.76
CA PHE A 35 1.09 5.80 9.14
C PHE A 35 2.35 6.64 9.37
N ASP A 36 2.59 7.02 10.62
CA ASP A 36 3.80 7.75 11.00
C ASP A 36 4.90 6.81 11.50
N LEU A 37 6.12 7.00 10.99
CA LEU A 37 7.28 6.22 11.38
C LEU A 37 8.54 7.07 11.32
N ALA A 38 9.30 7.09 12.42
CA ALA A 38 10.57 7.82 12.52
C ALA A 38 10.47 9.33 12.22
N GLY A 39 9.33 9.95 12.53
CA GLY A 39 9.09 11.38 12.33
C GLY A 39 8.60 11.77 10.93
N GLU A 40 8.39 10.78 10.05
CA GLU A 40 7.86 10.96 8.71
C GLU A 40 6.52 10.24 8.56
N THR A 41 5.63 10.79 7.75
CA THR A 41 4.40 10.13 7.33
C THR A 41 4.66 9.31 6.08
N PHE A 42 4.28 8.04 6.10
CA PHE A 42 4.35 7.13 4.96
C PHE A 42 2.95 6.92 4.40
N PHE A 43 2.86 6.90 3.06
CA PHE A 43 1.70 6.38 2.34
C PHE A 43 2.04 5.03 1.74
N TRP A 44 1.06 4.14 1.73
CA TRP A 44 1.12 2.92 0.97
C TRP A 44 -0.14 2.76 0.15
N LYS A 45 0.00 2.16 -1.02
CA LYS A 45 -1.13 1.82 -1.89
C LYS A 45 -0.89 0.56 -2.68
N ILE A 46 -1.96 -0.10 -3.11
CA ILE A 46 -1.95 -1.23 -4.02
C ILE A 46 -2.61 -0.80 -5.32
N ASP A 47 -1.84 -0.72 -6.39
CA ASP A 47 -2.37 -0.47 -7.73
C ASP A 47 -2.70 -1.80 -8.43
N TYR A 48 -3.80 -1.84 -9.19
CA TYR A 48 -4.28 -3.01 -9.90
C TYR A 48 -4.01 -2.89 -11.41
N TYR A 49 -3.03 -3.63 -11.90
CA TYR A 49 -2.68 -3.64 -13.33
C TYR A 49 -3.12 -4.92 -14.04
N ASP A 50 -3.18 -4.87 -15.37
CA ASP A 50 -3.25 -6.07 -16.21
C ASP A 50 -2.00 -6.97 -16.06
N ALA A 51 -2.02 -8.14 -16.69
CA ALA A 51 -0.93 -9.11 -16.62
C ALA A 51 0.42 -8.60 -17.18
N LEU A 52 0.40 -7.55 -18.01
CA LEU A 52 1.61 -6.97 -18.61
C LEU A 52 2.06 -5.68 -17.91
N CYS A 53 1.36 -5.25 -16.85
CA CYS A 53 1.57 -3.98 -16.17
C CYS A 53 1.54 -2.75 -17.11
N GLN A 54 0.68 -2.76 -18.13
CA GLN A 54 0.57 -1.67 -19.10
C GLN A 54 -0.62 -0.76 -18.81
N PHE A 55 -1.74 -1.35 -18.39
CA PHE A 55 -2.99 -0.66 -18.08
C PHE A 55 -3.58 -1.16 -16.76
N GLY A 56 -4.66 -0.52 -16.31
CA GLY A 56 -5.45 -1.01 -15.18
C GLY A 56 -6.11 -2.36 -15.51
N SER A 57 -6.25 -3.23 -14.50
CA SER A 57 -6.97 -4.49 -14.68
C SER A 57 -8.44 -4.26 -15.03
N GLU A 58 -8.98 -5.05 -15.96
CA GLU A 58 -10.42 -5.03 -16.28
C GLU A 58 -11.29 -5.58 -15.14
N ASP A 59 -10.70 -6.42 -14.27
CA ASP A 59 -11.38 -7.05 -13.14
C ASP A 59 -10.41 -7.14 -11.94
N PRO A 60 -10.24 -6.05 -11.16
CA PRO A 60 -9.31 -5.98 -10.02
C PRO A 60 -9.52 -7.05 -8.93
N ALA A 61 -10.73 -7.61 -8.85
CA ALA A 61 -11.09 -8.66 -7.90
C ALA A 61 -10.56 -10.04 -8.34
N ASP A 62 -10.39 -10.28 -9.64
CA ASP A 62 -9.89 -11.54 -10.19
C ASP A 62 -8.35 -11.60 -10.15
N PRO A 63 -7.75 -12.44 -9.29
CA PRO A 63 -6.30 -12.55 -9.16
C PRO A 63 -5.63 -13.19 -10.38
N GLU A 64 -6.36 -13.91 -11.24
CA GLU A 64 -5.80 -14.49 -12.46
C GLU A 64 -5.65 -13.44 -13.58
N LYS A 65 -6.37 -12.31 -13.47
CA LYS A 65 -6.31 -11.18 -14.42
C LYS A 65 -5.48 -10.01 -13.92
N THR A 66 -5.27 -9.93 -12.60
CA THR A 66 -4.77 -8.72 -11.94
C THR A 66 -3.38 -8.91 -11.35
N THR A 67 -2.45 -8.04 -11.76
CA THR A 67 -1.17 -7.84 -11.08
C THR A 67 -1.32 -6.74 -10.04
N ARG A 68 -1.18 -7.09 -8.75
CA ARG A 68 -1.22 -6.13 -7.63
C ARG A 68 0.18 -5.60 -7.32
N VAL A 69 0.36 -4.29 -7.36
CA VAL A 69 1.64 -3.63 -7.09
C VAL A 69 1.53 -2.77 -5.85
N LEU A 70 2.25 -3.15 -4.79
CA LEU A 70 2.37 -2.34 -3.57
C LEU A 70 3.43 -1.25 -3.77
N THR A 71 3.01 0.01 -3.62
CA THR A 71 3.91 1.16 -3.50
C THR A 71 3.95 1.62 -2.05
N LEU A 72 5.16 1.83 -1.51
CA LEU A 72 5.40 2.42 -0.19
C LEU A 72 6.31 3.63 -0.37
N MET A 73 5.84 4.80 0.04
CA MET A 73 6.46 6.10 -0.24
C MET A 73 6.29 7.05 0.95
N LEU A 74 7.06 8.15 0.98
CA LEU A 74 6.82 9.23 1.92
C LEU A 74 5.63 10.07 1.44
N ALA A 75 4.79 10.55 2.36
CA ALA A 75 3.64 11.38 2.03
C ALA A 75 4.02 12.68 1.31
N GLN A 76 5.23 13.21 1.57
CA GLN A 76 5.78 14.39 0.89
C GLN A 76 6.15 14.16 -0.58
N GLU A 77 6.12 12.91 -1.06
CA GLU A 77 6.37 12.54 -2.46
C GLU A 77 5.07 12.44 -3.29
N CYS A 78 3.92 12.83 -2.71
CA CYS A 78 2.58 12.78 -3.32
C CYS A 78 1.96 14.17 -3.53
#